data_AF-A0A3C1KQS0-F1
#
_entry.id   AF-A0A3C1KQS0-F1
#
_cell.length_a   1.000
_cell.length_b   1.000
_cell.length_c   1.000
_cell.angle_alpha   90.00
_cell.angle_beta   90.00
_cell.angle_gamma   90.00
#
_symmetry.space_group_name_H-M   'P 1'
#
loop_
_entity.id
_entity.type
_entity.pdbx_description
1 polymer ?
#
loop_
_entity_poly.entity_id
_entity_poly.type
_entity_poly.pdbx_seq_one_letter_code
_entity_poly.pdbx_strand_id
1 'polypeptide(L)'
;FTPGLLPGDIPGPEIYRPQEGSFHFQRGPVFHNMVLADEVNRAPAKVQSALLEAMAERQVSVGAETWPLPELFLVMATQNPIEQEGTYPLPEA
;
A
#
# COMPACT_ATOMS: atom_id res chain seq x y z
N PHE A 1 7.59 -5.51 -2.22
CA PHE A 1 6.22 -6.02 -2.02
C PHE A 1 6.34 -7.53 -1.91
N THR A 2 6.19 -8.07 -0.71
CA THR A 2 6.46 -9.49 -0.42
C THR A 2 5.18 -10.24 -0.08
N PRO A 3 5.15 -11.57 -0.16
CA PRO A 3 3.95 -12.37 0.12
C PRO A 3 3.34 -12.17 1.53
N GLY A 4 4.13 -11.66 2.48
CA GLY A 4 3.69 -11.41 3.85
C GLY A 4 2.99 -10.07 4.07
N LEU A 5 2.93 -9.20 3.06
CA LEU A 5 2.25 -7.91 3.19
C LEU A 5 0.74 -8.07 3.31
N LEU A 6 0.14 -7.26 4.17
CA LEU A 6 -1.30 -7.10 4.32
C LEU A 6 -1.75 -5.81 3.62
N PRO A 7 -3.02 -5.70 3.20
CA PRO A 7 -3.52 -4.49 2.54
C PRO A 7 -3.33 -3.22 3.38
N GLY A 8 -3.48 -3.33 4.71
CA GLY A 8 -3.26 -2.23 5.65
C GLY A 8 -1.82 -1.76 5.77
N ASP A 9 -0.82 -2.53 5.32
CA ASP A 9 0.58 -2.12 5.34
C ASP A 9 0.90 -1.06 4.28
N ILE A 10 0.04 -0.91 3.26
CA ILE A 10 0.15 0.11 2.21
C ILE A 10 -0.19 1.51 2.76
N PRO A 11 -1.42 1.75 3.27
CA PRO A 11 -1.78 3.02 3.89
C PRO A 11 -1.11 3.21 5.25
N GLY A 12 -0.82 2.12 5.96
CA GLY A 12 -0.32 2.10 7.32
C GLY A 12 -1.42 1.80 8.35
N PRO A 13 -1.05 1.30 9.55
CA PRO A 13 -2.00 0.86 10.56
C PRO A 13 -2.44 2.00 11.49
N GLU A 14 -3.54 1.75 12.22
CA GLU A 14 -3.85 2.47 13.46
C GLU A 14 -3.16 1.80 14.65
N ILE A 15 -2.36 2.57 15.39
CA ILE A 15 -1.61 2.10 16.55
C ILE A 15 -2.24 2.64 17.81
N TYR A 16 -2.63 1.73 18.72
CA TYR A 16 -3.13 2.10 20.03
C TYR A 16 -2.01 2.71 20.89
N ARG A 17 -2.24 3.90 21.43
CA ARG A 17 -1.37 4.58 22.40
C ARG A 17 -1.98 4.48 23.81
N PRO A 18 -1.48 3.56 24.67
CA PRO A 18 -2.05 3.36 26.01
C PRO A 18 -2.00 4.60 26.90
N GLN A 19 -1.01 5.46 26.71
CA GLN A 19 -0.85 6.70 27.50
C GLN A 19 -1.99 7.70 27.27
N GLU A 20 -2.60 7.65 26.08
CA GLU A 20 -3.65 8.57 25.65
C GLU A 20 -5.02 7.88 25.56
N GLY A 21 -5.06 6.55 25.64
CA GLY A 21 -6.29 5.76 25.47
C GLY A 21 -6.89 5.86 24.07
N SER A 22 -6.08 6.17 23.06
CA SER A 22 -6.53 6.50 21.71
C SER A 22 -5.76 5.72 20.64
N PHE A 23 -6.35 5.59 19.45
CA PHE A 23 -5.70 5.07 18.26
C PHE A 23 -5.10 6.22 17.46
N HIS A 24 -3.87 6.02 16.96
CA HIS A 24 -3.17 6.98 16.13
C HIS A 24 -2.82 6.35 14.80
N PHE A 25 -3.18 7.01 13.72
CA PHE A 25 -2.79 6.58 12.39
C PHE A 25 -1.28 6.75 12.18
N GLN A 26 -0.59 5.65 11.88
CA GLN A 26 0.79 5.66 11.45
C GLN A 26 0.84 5.54 9.92
N ARG A 27 1.24 6.63 9.26
CA ARG A 27 1.37 6.71 7.80
C ARG A 27 2.30 5.62 7.25
N GLY A 28 1.78 4.86 6.29
CA GLY A 28 2.48 3.81 5.57
C GLY A 28 3.33 4.32 4.39
N PRO A 29 3.91 3.41 3.60
CA PRO A 29 4.85 3.73 2.54
C PRO A 29 4.30 4.67 1.47
N VAL A 30 3.01 4.63 1.14
CA VAL A 30 2.40 5.46 0.07
C VAL A 30 2.42 6.96 0.36
N PHE A 31 2.69 7.37 1.60
CA PHE A 31 2.83 8.78 1.98
C PHE A 31 4.20 9.39 1.65
N HIS A 32 5.09 8.65 0.99
CA HIS A 32 6.37 9.16 0.50
C HIS A 32 6.26 9.59 -0.97
N ASN A 33 7.10 10.55 -1.37
CA ASN A 33 7.07 11.07 -2.74
C ASN A 33 7.43 10.03 -3.81
N MET A 34 8.27 9.05 -3.44
CA MET A 34 8.72 8.00 -4.33
C MET A 34 8.64 6.65 -3.61
N VAL A 35 7.93 5.70 -4.21
CA VAL A 35 7.73 4.35 -3.67
C VAL A 35 8.26 3.34 -4.68
N LEU A 36 9.22 2.51 -4.26
CA LEU A 36 9.66 1.36 -5.03
C LEU A 36 8.86 0.12 -4.63
N ALA A 37 7.93 -0.29 -5.48
CA ALA A 37 7.13 -1.50 -5.34
C ALA A 37 7.83 -2.71 -5.99
N ASP A 38 8.87 -3.21 -5.34
CA ASP A 38 9.65 -4.33 -5.86
C ASP A 38 8.84 -5.65 -5.84
N GLU A 39 8.88 -6.40 -6.94
CA GLU A 39 8.15 -7.66 -7.18
C GLU A 39 6.65 -7.56 -6.83
N VAL A 40 5.97 -6.52 -7.31
CA VAL A 40 4.56 -6.23 -6.94
C VAL A 40 3.62 -7.41 -7.22
N ASN A 41 3.93 -8.22 -8.24
CA ASN A 41 3.17 -9.42 -8.59
C ASN A 41 3.32 -10.57 -7.58
N ARG A 42 4.24 -10.51 -6.60
CA ARG A 42 4.33 -11.50 -5.51
C ARG A 42 3.45 -11.15 -4.31
N ALA A 43 2.96 -9.92 -4.24
CA ALA A 43 2.00 -9.54 -3.20
C ALA A 43 0.60 -10.05 -3.55
N PRO A 44 -0.22 -10.44 -2.56
CA PRO A 44 -1.60 -10.84 -2.79
C PRO A 44 -2.40 -9.77 -3.54
N ALA A 45 -3.37 -10.17 -4.36
CA ALA A 45 -4.19 -9.25 -5.15
C ALA A 45 -4.79 -8.10 -4.33
N LYS A 46 -5.22 -8.35 -3.08
CA LYS A 46 -5.75 -7.30 -2.19
C LYS A 46 -4.74 -6.21 -1.83
N VAL A 47 -3.46 -6.58 -1.70
CA VAL A 47 -2.36 -5.62 -1.44
C VAL A 47 -2.08 -4.79 -2.69
N GLN A 48 -2.09 -5.45 -3.86
CA GLN A 48 -1.95 -4.77 -5.14
C GLN A 48 -3.09 -3.76 -5.35
N SER A 49 -4.34 -4.17 -5.07
CA SER A 49 -5.50 -3.29 -5.16
C SER A 49 -5.37 -2.07 -4.23
N ALA A 50 -4.91 -2.24 -2.99
CA ALA A 50 -4.71 -1.12 -2.07
C ALA A 50 -3.68 -0.10 -2.61
N LEU A 51 -2.60 -0.56 -3.25
CA LEU A 51 -1.63 0.32 -3.91
C LEU A 51 -2.25 1.03 -5.12
N LEU A 52 -2.97 0.30 -5.98
CA LEU A 52 -3.59 0.84 -7.18
C LEU A 52 -4.68 1.86 -6.84
N GLU A 53 -5.48 1.61 -5.81
CA GLU A 53 -6.48 2.55 -5.29
C GLU A 53 -5.81 3.84 -4.81
N ALA A 54 -4.74 3.75 -4.02
CA ALA A 54 -3.98 4.92 -3.58
C ALA A 54 -3.41 5.72 -4.75
N MET A 55 -2.94 5.04 -5.82
CA MET A 55 -2.46 5.68 -7.04
C MET A 55 -3.56 6.38 -7.84
N ALA A 56 -4.72 5.73 -7.97
CA ALA A 56 -5.85 6.24 -8.73
C ALA A 56 -6.52 7.44 -8.04
N GLU A 57 -6.80 7.30 -6.75
CA GLU A 57 -7.53 8.31 -5.97
C GLU A 57 -6.62 9.43 -5.44
N ARG A 58 -5.30 9.21 -5.40
CA ARG A 58 -4.31 10.11 -4.78
C ARG A 58 -4.61 10.49 -3.33
N GLN A 59 -5.35 9.62 -2.66
CA GLN A 59 -5.68 9.72 -1.25
C GLN A 59 -5.92 8.31 -0.70
N VAL A 60 -5.96 8.22 0.62
CA VAL A 60 -6.22 6.98 1.33
C VAL A 60 -7.17 7.26 2.48
N SER A 61 -8.14 6.37 2.69
CA SER A 61 -9.04 6.43 3.85
C SER A 61 -8.65 5.37 4.88
N VAL A 62 -8.47 5.79 6.13
CA VAL A 62 -8.21 4.91 7.28
C VAL A 62 -9.18 5.29 8.40
N GLY A 63 -9.95 4.32 8.88
CA GLY A 63 -11.03 4.58 9.82
C GLY A 63 -12.08 5.51 9.21
N ALA A 64 -12.33 6.66 9.85
CA ALA A 64 -13.26 7.69 9.40
C ALA A 64 -12.57 8.90 8.75
N GLU A 65 -11.26 8.85 8.55
CA GLU A 65 -10.46 9.98 8.05
C GLU A 65 -9.82 9.66 6.70
N THR A 66 -9.82 10.64 5.80
CA THR A 66 -9.17 10.57 4.49
C THR A 66 -7.94 11.46 4.47
N TRP A 67 -6.83 10.90 3.99
CA TRP A 67 -5.53 11.52 3.97
C TRP A 67 -5.06 11.68 2.53
N PRO A 68 -4.73 12.90 2.07
CA PRO A 68 -4.18 13.10 0.73
C PRO A 68 -2.75 12.53 0.66
N LEU A 69 -2.40 11.97 -0.50
CA LEU A 69 -1.02 11.62 -0.80
C LEU A 69 -0.21 12.90 -1.13
N PRO A 70 1.13 12.83 -1.10
CA PRO A 70 1.96 13.95 -1.51
C PRO A 70 1.65 14.41 -2.95
N GLU A 71 1.79 15.71 -3.21
CA GLU A 71 1.58 16.28 -4.54
C GLU A 71 2.49 15.63 -5.60
N LEU A 72 3.76 15.41 -5.22
CA LEU A 72 4.69 14.58 -5.96
C LEU A 72 4.56 13.14 -5.45
N PHE A 73 3.83 12.29 -6.17
CA PHE A 73 3.68 10.87 -5.84
C PHE A 73 4.01 9.99 -7.07
N LEU A 74 5.12 9.27 -6.98
CA LEU A 74 5.60 8.35 -8.01
C LEU A 74 5.76 6.95 -7.44
N VAL A 75 5.17 5.97 -8.10
CA VAL A 75 5.38 4.55 -7.82
C VAL A 75 6.19 3.95 -8.97
N MET A 76 7.35 3.39 -8.63
CA MET A 76 8.14 2.56 -9.54
C MET A 76 7.92 1.10 -9.12
N ALA A 77 7.39 0.28 -10.00
CA ALA A 77 7.14 -1.13 -9.70
C ALA A 77 8.02 -2.03 -10.57
N THR A 78 8.48 -3.14 -9.98
CA THR A 78 9.10 -4.24 -10.72
C THR A 78 8.20 -5.45 -10.63
N GLN A 79 8.30 -6.36 -11.59
CA GLN A 79 7.61 -7.64 -11.56
C GLN A 79 8.63 -8.76 -11.68
N ASN A 80 8.43 -9.83 -10.92
CA ASN A 80 9.18 -11.05 -11.13
C ASN A 80 8.67 -11.73 -12.41
N PRO A 81 9.51 -11.93 -13.44
CA PRO A 81 9.07 -12.42 -14.75
C PRO A 81 8.77 -13.92 -14.78
N ILE A 82 9.12 -14.66 -13.72
CA ILE A 82 8.93 -16.12 -13.66
C ILE A 82 7.58 -16.40 -13.01
N GLU A 83 6.65 -16.99 -13.77
CA GLU A 83 5.38 -17.52 -13.26
C GLU A 83 5.64 -18.80 -12.45
N GLN A 84 6.15 -18.64 -11.22
CA GLN A 84 6.19 -19.70 -10.22
C GLN A 84 4.94 -19.62 -9.33
N GLU A 85 4.65 -20.70 -8.60
CA GLU A 85 3.62 -20.68 -7.56
C GLU A 85 3.78 -19.46 -6.64
N GLY A 86 2.72 -18.67 -6.49
CA GLY A 86 2.71 -17.49 -5.61
C GLY A 86 2.89 -16.14 -6.30
N THR A 87 2.76 -16.04 -7.63
CA THR A 87 2.58 -14.76 -8.33
C THR A 87 1.11 -14.51 -8.69
N TYR A 88 0.65 -13.28 -8.48
CA TYR A 88 -0.66 -12.77 -8.88
C TYR A 88 -0.46 -11.72 -9.98
N PRO A 89 -1.02 -11.92 -11.19
CA PRO A 89 -0.89 -10.95 -12.26
C PRO A 89 -1.55 -9.63 -11.86
N LEU A 90 -0.96 -8.52 -12.31
CA LEU A 90 -1.60 -7.21 -12.14
C LEU A 90 -2.91 -7.20 -12.95
N PRO A 91 -3.99 -6.59 -12.42
CA PRO A 91 -5.21 -6.38 -13.19
C PRO A 91 -4.91 -5.60 -14.47
N GLU A 92 -5.52 -5.98 -15.59
CA GLU A 92 -5.50 -5.16 -16.81
C GLU A 92 -6.30 -3.87 -16.58
N ALA A 93 -5.81 -2.76 -17.13
CA ALA A 93 -6.41 -1.43 -17.04
C ALA A 93 -7.27 -1.12 -18.28
#